data_AF-A0A4U8SFD1-F1
#
_entry.id   AF-A0A4U8SFD1-F1
#
_cell.length_a   1.000
_cell.length_b   1.000
_cell.length_c   1.000
_cell.angle_alpha   90.00
_cell.angle_beta   90.00
_cell.angle_gamma   90.00
#
_symmetry.space_group_name_H-M   'P 1'
#
loop_
_entity.id
_entity.type
_entity.pdbx_description
1 polymer ?
#
loop_
_entity_poly.entity_id
_entity_poly.type
_entity_poly.pdbx_seq_one_letter_code
_entity_poly.pdbx_strand_id
1 'polypeptide(L)'
;MNDMNALLEQLQYEIPQKEYQQYISQISFDSINSTPNHLIFTTPNIFIANWAKNKYTDLILKILKVKAEEKIKIDFIANNKQNKINTENNKSKKYIISNNQTFRNEYASFKNFIVGECNRFAFETAKEISKNQAKWNPLLIYGNTGLGKTHLLNAICNAVYERLPNANIIYITAENMFNEYRLRVQNNTMQHFRERFRTCDYLLIDDVQFLSNTEKFQEEFFNTFNIIVQNGGQIVMTSDKAPKFIDKLEKRLKSRFAGGMMTKIESPELEMKINIIKQKCALNNITLDQTIINFIATQLHDNIREIEGTIIDIYGNMSIMNIPITLDIVQNILKDREIEAKTTNFDDVVNLIAKEYNIKPSEIKNKTRGKKIIAKARKIVTYIAREAINTTFPYIATELNLKDHSAVSKQIKSIKQEMEKDNALKIEVQNLLSKLKQNVQ
;
A
#
# COMPACT_ATOMS: atom_id res chain seq x y z
N MET A 1 -24.26 14.95 -30.89
CA MET A 1 -24.56 13.55 -30.46
C MET A 1 -24.04 12.52 -31.47
N ASN A 2 -24.07 12.75 -32.79
CA ASN A 2 -23.51 11.83 -33.79
C ASN A 2 -21.98 11.86 -33.94
N ASP A 3 -21.29 12.93 -33.51
CA ASP A 3 -19.83 13.07 -33.70
C ASP A 3 -18.96 12.19 -32.78
N MET A 4 -19.48 11.73 -31.64
CA MET A 4 -18.67 10.97 -30.66
C MET A 4 -18.62 9.46 -30.90
N ASN A 5 -19.63 8.87 -31.55
CA ASN A 5 -19.53 7.50 -32.05
C ASN A 5 -18.59 7.44 -33.27
N ALA A 6 -18.57 8.50 -34.10
CA ALA A 6 -17.61 8.65 -35.19
C ALA A 6 -16.15 8.77 -34.69
N LEU A 7 -15.93 9.32 -33.49
CA LEU A 7 -14.61 9.36 -32.83
C LEU A 7 -14.09 7.94 -32.49
N LEU A 8 -14.98 7.07 -31.97
CA LEU A 8 -14.64 5.67 -31.69
C LEU A 8 -14.39 4.87 -32.97
N GLU A 9 -15.06 5.21 -34.08
CA GLU A 9 -14.76 4.64 -35.40
C GLU A 9 -13.45 5.17 -35.99
N GLN A 10 -13.08 6.44 -35.77
CA GLN A 10 -11.77 6.98 -36.20
C GLN A 10 -10.61 6.36 -35.41
N LEU A 11 -10.81 6.05 -34.13
CA LEU A 11 -9.84 5.30 -33.31
C LEU A 11 -9.54 3.90 -33.88
N GLN A 12 -10.46 3.31 -34.66
CA GLN A 12 -10.24 2.04 -35.35
C GLN A 12 -9.13 2.11 -36.41
N TYR A 13 -8.90 3.28 -37.00
CA TYR A 13 -7.93 3.46 -38.09
C TYR A 13 -6.52 3.80 -37.60
N GLU A 14 -6.38 4.34 -36.38
CA GLU A 14 -5.05 4.66 -35.79
C GLU A 14 -4.51 3.56 -34.87
N ILE A 15 -5.29 2.50 -34.61
CA ILE A 15 -4.96 1.47 -33.61
C ILE A 15 -4.97 0.09 -34.27
N PRO A 16 -4.06 -0.83 -33.90
CA PRO A 16 -4.04 -2.18 -34.45
C PRO A 16 -5.41 -2.88 -34.28
N GLN A 17 -5.92 -3.52 -35.34
CA GLN A 17 -7.26 -4.14 -35.37
C GLN A 17 -7.55 -5.09 -34.19
N LYS A 18 -6.54 -5.83 -33.71
CA LYS A 18 -6.67 -6.72 -32.55
C LYS A 18 -6.90 -5.96 -31.24
N GLU A 19 -6.24 -4.83 -31.06
CA GLU A 19 -6.36 -3.97 -29.88
C GLU A 19 -7.71 -3.24 -29.86
N TYR A 20 -8.17 -2.80 -31.04
CA TYR A 20 -9.51 -2.25 -31.22
C TYR A 20 -10.60 -3.27 -30.84
N GLN A 21 -10.50 -4.50 -31.36
CA GLN A 21 -11.48 -5.56 -31.09
C GLN A 21 -11.51 -5.99 -29.62
N GLN A 22 -10.36 -6.04 -28.95
CA GLN A 22 -10.29 -6.51 -27.55
C GLN A 22 -10.70 -5.46 -26.52
N TYR A 23 -10.34 -4.18 -26.74
CA TYR A 23 -10.47 -3.17 -25.69
C TYR A 23 -11.40 -2.01 -26.08
N ILE A 24 -11.31 -1.49 -27.31
CA ILE A 24 -12.05 -0.28 -27.72
C ILE A 24 -13.50 -0.60 -28.11
N SER A 25 -13.75 -1.76 -28.71
CA SER A 25 -15.10 -2.24 -29.03
C SER A 25 -16.04 -2.29 -27.81
N GLN A 26 -15.46 -2.35 -26.60
CA GLN A 26 -16.17 -2.46 -25.34
C GLN A 26 -16.28 -1.11 -24.59
N ILE A 27 -15.74 -0.02 -25.16
CA ILE A 27 -15.84 1.34 -24.63
C ILE A 27 -17.05 2.04 -25.28
N SER A 28 -17.96 2.56 -24.46
CA SER A 28 -19.13 3.31 -24.95
C SER A 28 -19.17 4.72 -24.39
N PHE A 29 -19.43 5.72 -25.23
CA PHE A 29 -19.58 7.10 -24.77
C PHE A 29 -20.86 7.25 -23.92
N ASP A 30 -20.72 7.78 -22.69
CA ASP A 30 -21.86 8.05 -21.80
C ASP A 30 -22.40 9.44 -22.06
N SER A 31 -23.39 9.54 -22.95
CA SER A 31 -24.01 10.81 -23.32
C SER A 31 -24.86 11.44 -22.22
N ILE A 32 -25.18 10.70 -21.14
CA ILE A 32 -26.06 11.19 -20.06
C ILE A 32 -25.24 11.92 -19.01
N ASN A 33 -24.05 11.38 -18.67
CA ASN A 33 -23.18 11.98 -17.65
C ASN A 33 -22.10 12.90 -18.23
N SER A 34 -21.94 12.94 -19.55
CA SER A 34 -20.99 13.84 -20.21
C SER A 34 -21.53 15.27 -20.37
N THR A 35 -20.65 16.25 -20.17
CA THR A 35 -20.89 17.68 -20.45
C THR A 35 -19.90 18.19 -21.50
N PRO A 36 -20.10 19.39 -22.08
CA PRO A 36 -19.21 19.91 -23.13
C PRO A 36 -17.73 20.00 -22.73
N ASN A 37 -17.43 20.19 -21.44
CA ASN A 37 -16.06 20.28 -20.92
C ASN A 37 -15.62 19.03 -20.13
N HIS A 38 -16.48 18.01 -20.04
CA HIS A 38 -16.16 16.76 -19.35
C HIS A 38 -16.80 15.57 -20.07
N LEU A 39 -15.97 14.82 -20.78
CA LEU A 39 -16.37 13.66 -21.55
C LEU A 39 -16.17 12.39 -20.72
N ILE A 40 -17.22 11.59 -20.62
CA ILE A 40 -17.25 10.35 -19.85
C ILE A 40 -17.43 9.17 -20.81
N PHE A 41 -16.49 8.25 -20.76
CA PHE A 41 -16.56 6.97 -21.47
C PHE A 41 -16.81 5.86 -20.47
N THR A 42 -17.66 4.91 -20.83
CA THR A 42 -17.97 3.74 -20.01
C THR A 42 -17.20 2.53 -20.52
N THR A 43 -16.63 1.76 -19.61
CA THR A 43 -15.84 0.55 -19.88
C THR A 43 -16.45 -0.64 -19.14
N PRO A 44 -16.12 -1.90 -19.49
CA PRO A 44 -16.69 -3.07 -18.81
C PRO A 44 -16.21 -3.24 -17.37
N ASN A 45 -15.02 -2.76 -17.05
CA ASN A 45 -14.43 -2.84 -15.72
C ASN A 45 -13.47 -1.67 -15.45
N ILE A 46 -13.09 -1.50 -14.18
CA ILE A 46 -12.26 -0.37 -13.72
C ILE A 46 -10.83 -0.44 -14.26
N PHE A 47 -10.36 -1.63 -14.63
CA PHE A 47 -9.02 -1.85 -15.16
C PHE A 47 -8.91 -1.35 -16.61
N ILE A 48 -9.91 -1.63 -17.45
CA ILE A 48 -10.03 -1.07 -18.80
C ILE A 48 -10.21 0.45 -18.71
N ALA A 49 -10.95 0.97 -17.73
CA ALA A 49 -11.08 2.41 -17.51
C ALA A 49 -9.72 3.07 -17.20
N ASN A 50 -8.95 2.53 -16.25
CA ASN A 50 -7.64 3.08 -15.90
C ASN A 50 -6.62 2.96 -17.04
N TRP A 51 -6.62 1.83 -17.76
CA TRP A 51 -5.76 1.62 -18.91
C TRP A 51 -6.10 2.56 -20.08
N ALA A 52 -7.38 2.66 -20.44
CA ALA A 52 -7.86 3.55 -21.51
C ALA A 52 -7.59 5.02 -21.16
N LYS A 53 -7.75 5.38 -19.88
CA LYS A 53 -7.40 6.72 -19.38
C LYS A 53 -5.93 7.04 -19.56
N ASN A 54 -5.02 6.11 -19.28
CA ASN A 54 -3.59 6.38 -19.43
C ASN A 54 -3.12 6.36 -20.89
N LYS A 55 -3.74 5.53 -21.74
CA LYS A 55 -3.26 5.30 -23.11
C LYS A 55 -3.94 6.18 -24.17
N TYR A 56 -5.22 6.50 -24.00
CA TYR A 56 -6.03 7.13 -25.06
C TYR A 56 -6.49 8.56 -24.75
N THR A 57 -6.27 9.07 -23.53
CA THR A 57 -6.66 10.47 -23.20
C THR A 57 -5.99 11.47 -24.15
N ASP A 58 -4.68 11.35 -24.37
CA ASP A 58 -3.94 12.27 -25.26
C ASP A 58 -4.32 12.10 -26.73
N LEU A 59 -4.60 10.86 -27.15
CA LEU A 59 -5.03 10.53 -28.51
C LEU A 59 -6.42 11.11 -28.81
N ILE A 60 -7.36 10.99 -27.86
CA ILE A 60 -8.72 11.53 -27.99
C ILE A 60 -8.69 13.06 -28.01
N LEU A 61 -7.89 13.70 -27.15
CA LEU A 61 -7.69 15.15 -27.18
C LEU A 61 -7.13 15.63 -28.53
N LYS A 62 -6.22 14.84 -29.13
CA LYS A 62 -5.65 15.13 -30.46
C LYS A 62 -6.68 14.98 -31.59
N ILE A 63 -7.50 13.92 -31.56
CA ILE A 63 -8.56 13.68 -32.57
C ILE A 63 -9.66 14.74 -32.47
N LEU A 64 -10.01 15.18 -31.26
CA LEU A 64 -10.99 16.26 -31.03
C LEU A 64 -10.50 17.65 -31.45
N LYS A 65 -9.26 17.79 -31.94
CA LYS A 65 -8.65 19.06 -32.40
C LYS A 65 -8.80 20.20 -31.38
N VAL A 66 -8.74 19.87 -30.09
CA VAL A 66 -8.90 20.83 -28.99
C VAL A 66 -7.76 21.84 -29.06
N LYS A 67 -8.08 23.13 -29.25
CA LYS A 67 -7.07 24.19 -29.15
C LYS A 67 -6.58 24.29 -27.71
N ALA A 68 -5.32 24.67 -27.50
CA ALA A 68 -4.65 24.70 -26.20
C ALA A 68 -5.36 25.51 -25.08
N GLU A 69 -6.41 26.28 -25.41
CA GLU A 69 -7.20 27.11 -24.50
C GLU A 69 -8.48 26.41 -23.96
N GLU A 70 -8.90 25.28 -24.54
CA GLU A 70 -10.09 24.54 -24.08
C GLU A 70 -9.70 23.41 -23.10
N LYS A 71 -10.11 23.54 -21.84
CA LYS A 71 -9.88 22.53 -20.79
C LYS A 71 -10.96 21.44 -20.85
N ILE A 72 -10.84 20.51 -21.81
CA ILE A 72 -11.70 19.33 -21.86
C ILE A 72 -11.10 18.24 -20.96
N LYS A 73 -11.88 17.80 -19.96
CA LYS A 73 -11.52 16.66 -19.11
C LYS A 73 -12.10 15.37 -19.69
N ILE A 74 -11.30 14.30 -19.72
CA ILE A 74 -11.76 12.97 -20.15
C ILE A 74 -11.64 12.00 -18.98
N ASP A 75 -12.73 11.31 -18.65
CA ASP A 75 -12.75 10.24 -17.66
C ASP A 75 -13.35 8.96 -18.24
N PHE A 76 -12.83 7.82 -17.78
CA PHE A 76 -13.34 6.49 -18.11
C PHE A 76 -13.90 5.85 -16.83
N ILE A 77 -15.10 5.28 -16.89
CA ILE A 77 -15.86 4.76 -15.73
C ILE A 77 -16.36 3.34 -16.05
N ALA A 78 -16.31 2.41 -15.10
CA ALA A 78 -16.81 1.06 -15.30
C ALA A 78 -18.35 0.99 -15.28
N ASN A 79 -18.95 0.28 -16.23
CA ASN A 79 -20.40 0.13 -16.39
C ASN A 79 -20.92 -1.10 -15.63
N ASN A 80 -21.53 -0.88 -14.47
CA ASN A 80 -22.26 -1.92 -13.73
C ASN A 80 -23.66 -2.10 -14.34
N LYS A 81 -23.84 -3.10 -15.22
CA LYS A 81 -25.17 -3.57 -15.64
C LYS A 81 -25.43 -5.01 -15.18
N GLN A 82 -26.13 -5.10 -14.04
CA GLN A 82 -27.14 -6.09 -13.60
C GLN A 82 -27.38 -5.77 -12.10
N ASN A 83 -28.48 -5.24 -11.57
CA ASN A 83 -29.88 -5.12 -11.99
C ASN A 83 -30.44 -3.76 -11.50
N LYS A 84 -31.11 -3.02 -12.39
CA LYS A 84 -32.09 -1.98 -12.00
C LYS A 84 -33.48 -2.57 -12.25
N ILE A 85 -34.29 -2.69 -11.20
CA ILE A 85 -35.75 -2.65 -11.32
C ILE A 85 -36.24 -1.46 -10.48
N ASN A 86 -37.25 -0.80 -11.03
CA ASN A 86 -37.66 0.57 -10.82
C ASN A 86 -38.11 0.96 -9.41
N THR A 87 -37.92 2.26 -9.19
CA THR A 87 -38.40 3.17 -8.14
C THR A 87 -39.91 3.15 -7.89
N GLU A 88 -40.30 3.46 -6.64
CA GLU A 88 -41.21 4.59 -6.39
C GLU A 88 -41.18 5.09 -4.92
N ASN A 89 -40.88 6.40 -4.80
CA ASN A 89 -41.34 7.40 -3.84
C ASN A 89 -41.55 7.06 -2.35
N ASN A 90 -40.73 7.66 -1.47
CA ASN A 90 -41.25 8.60 -0.46
C ASN A 90 -40.17 9.49 0.21
N LYS A 91 -40.28 10.80 -0.09
CA LYS A 91 -40.11 11.99 0.74
C LYS A 91 -39.02 12.02 1.84
N SER A 92 -37.92 12.70 1.47
CA SER A 92 -37.25 13.78 2.21
C SER A 92 -36.88 13.57 3.68
N LYS A 93 -35.62 13.20 3.92
CA LYS A 93 -34.70 13.96 4.80
C LYS A 93 -33.34 14.06 4.10
N LYS A 94 -32.75 15.25 4.13
CA LYS A 94 -31.46 15.61 3.51
C LYS A 94 -30.38 14.57 3.87
N TYR A 95 -29.96 13.79 2.88
CA TYR A 95 -28.76 12.99 2.96
C TYR A 95 -27.56 13.93 2.99
N ILE A 96 -26.94 14.10 4.16
CA ILE A 96 -25.57 14.59 4.21
C ILE A 96 -24.70 13.36 3.92
N ILE A 97 -24.55 13.03 2.63
CA ILE A 97 -23.32 12.39 2.19
C ILE A 97 -22.29 13.51 2.28
N SER A 98 -21.65 13.64 3.44
CA SER A 98 -20.50 14.54 3.55
C SER A 98 -19.50 14.08 2.51
N ASN A 99 -19.18 14.96 1.56
CA ASN A 99 -18.10 14.83 0.57
C ASN A 99 -16.73 14.63 1.23
N ASN A 100 -16.49 13.49 1.88
CA ASN A 100 -15.19 13.04 2.34
C ASN A 100 -15.06 11.58 1.96
N GLN A 101 -14.38 11.36 0.83
CA GLN A 101 -13.99 10.08 0.25
C GLN A 101 -13.60 9.06 1.34
N THR A 102 -14.50 8.15 1.68
CA THR A 102 -14.11 6.83 2.17
C THR A 102 -13.62 6.06 0.94
N PHE A 103 -12.30 5.95 0.77
CA PHE A 103 -11.69 5.05 -0.20
C PHE A 103 -11.98 3.60 0.22
N ARG A 104 -13.23 3.16 0.05
CA ARG A 104 -13.66 1.78 0.28
C ARG A 104 -13.31 0.99 -0.96
N ASN A 105 -12.55 -0.10 -0.79
CA ASN A 105 -12.29 -1.01 -1.87
C ASN A 105 -13.47 -1.99 -2.03
N GLU A 106 -14.32 -1.77 -3.04
CA GLU A 106 -15.49 -2.62 -3.31
C GLU A 106 -15.11 -4.06 -3.69
N TYR A 107 -13.90 -4.28 -4.21
CA TYR A 107 -13.40 -5.60 -4.55
C TYR A 107 -12.96 -6.41 -3.32
N ALA A 108 -12.64 -5.74 -2.21
CA ALA A 108 -12.25 -6.37 -0.95
C ALA A 108 -13.50 -6.82 -0.16
N SER A 109 -14.15 -7.89 -0.63
CA SER A 109 -15.33 -8.49 -0.01
C SER A 109 -15.00 -9.84 0.64
N PHE A 110 -15.88 -10.34 1.51
CA PHE A 110 -15.74 -11.68 2.09
C PHE A 110 -15.74 -12.79 1.02
N LYS A 111 -16.44 -12.60 -0.10
CA LYS A 111 -16.48 -13.55 -1.21
C LYS A 111 -15.11 -13.73 -1.88
N ASN A 112 -14.32 -12.67 -1.93
CA ASN A 112 -13.01 -12.64 -2.58
C ASN A 112 -11.86 -12.92 -1.60
N PHE A 113 -12.16 -13.36 -0.38
CA PHE A 113 -11.15 -13.70 0.63
C PHE A 113 -10.99 -15.22 0.71
N ILE A 114 -9.79 -15.74 0.42
CA ILE A 114 -9.50 -17.17 0.59
C ILE A 114 -9.34 -17.48 2.07
N VAL A 115 -10.15 -18.43 2.54
CA VAL A 115 -10.14 -18.89 3.92
C VAL A 115 -9.31 -20.17 4.05
N GLY A 116 -8.47 -20.23 5.07
CA GLY A 116 -7.71 -21.41 5.49
C GLY A 116 -7.43 -21.34 6.99
N GLU A 117 -6.80 -22.38 7.54
CA GLU A 117 -6.61 -22.49 9.00
C GLU A 117 -5.91 -21.27 9.63
N CYS A 118 -4.92 -20.69 8.93
CA CYS A 118 -4.15 -19.54 9.40
C CYS A 118 -4.96 -18.22 9.53
N ASN A 119 -6.15 -18.14 8.93
CA ASN A 119 -6.97 -16.92 8.91
C ASN A 119 -8.46 -17.16 9.18
N ARG A 120 -8.89 -18.42 9.37
CA ARG A 120 -10.29 -18.82 9.57
C ARG A 120 -10.93 -18.09 10.75
N PHE A 121 -10.24 -18.03 11.88
CA PHE A 121 -10.78 -17.37 13.07
C PHE A 121 -10.98 -15.86 12.87
N ALA A 122 -10.01 -15.18 12.23
CA ALA A 122 -10.14 -13.76 11.88
C ALA A 122 -11.29 -13.52 10.89
N PHE A 123 -11.44 -14.39 9.88
CA PHE A 123 -12.51 -14.31 8.90
C PHE A 123 -13.90 -14.47 9.53
N GLU A 124 -14.12 -15.51 10.34
CA GLU A 124 -15.43 -15.74 10.98
C GLU A 124 -15.78 -14.63 11.97
N THR A 125 -14.79 -14.14 12.72
CA THR A 125 -14.96 -13.01 13.65
C THR A 125 -15.33 -11.72 12.92
N ALA A 126 -14.66 -11.42 11.80
CA ALA A 126 -14.97 -10.28 10.95
C ALA A 126 -16.38 -10.39 10.35
N LYS A 127 -16.75 -11.59 9.89
CA LYS A 127 -18.08 -11.88 9.35
C LYS A 127 -19.17 -11.69 10.41
N GLU A 128 -18.95 -12.12 11.65
CA GLU A 128 -19.90 -11.93 12.74
C GLU A 128 -20.13 -10.44 13.04
N ILE A 129 -19.07 -9.63 13.14
CA ILE A 129 -19.17 -8.18 13.37
C ILE A 129 -19.90 -7.44 12.24
N SER A 130 -19.76 -7.93 11.00
CA SER A 130 -20.46 -7.34 9.87
C SER A 130 -21.98 -7.56 9.93
N LYS A 131 -22.41 -8.68 10.51
CA LYS A 131 -23.83 -9.03 10.67
C LYS A 131 -24.47 -8.30 11.85
N ASN A 132 -23.77 -8.18 12.97
CA ASN A 132 -24.26 -7.52 14.18
C ASN A 132 -23.10 -6.85 14.92
N GLN A 133 -23.35 -5.74 15.58
CA GLN A 133 -22.37 -5.19 16.53
C GLN A 133 -22.17 -6.21 17.66
N ALA A 134 -20.92 -6.56 17.95
CA ALA A 134 -20.58 -7.60 18.91
C ALA A 134 -20.60 -7.07 20.34
N LYS A 135 -20.85 -7.95 21.31
CA LYS A 135 -20.75 -7.61 22.74
C LYS A 135 -19.31 -7.28 23.17
N TRP A 136 -18.32 -7.83 22.47
CA TRP A 136 -16.91 -7.56 22.67
C TRP A 136 -16.46 -6.43 21.75
N ASN A 137 -15.83 -5.41 22.34
CA ASN A 137 -15.41 -4.19 21.63
C ASN A 137 -14.08 -3.72 22.24
N PRO A 138 -13.01 -3.55 21.45
CA PRO A 138 -12.96 -3.57 19.99
C PRO A 138 -12.68 -4.96 19.41
N LEU A 139 -12.78 -5.09 18.08
CA LEU A 139 -12.07 -6.15 17.34
C LEU A 139 -10.71 -5.63 16.91
N LEU A 140 -9.65 -6.37 17.21
CA LEU A 140 -8.33 -6.14 16.66
C LEU A 140 -7.86 -7.34 15.84
N ILE A 141 -7.66 -7.11 14.54
CA ILE A 141 -7.07 -8.07 13.61
C ILE A 141 -5.58 -7.75 13.47
N TYR A 142 -4.69 -8.66 13.85
CA TYR A 142 -3.25 -8.41 13.76
C TYR A 142 -2.47 -9.53 13.10
N GLY A 143 -1.30 -9.22 12.56
CA GLY A 143 -0.45 -10.15 11.83
C GLY A 143 0.54 -9.39 10.94
N ASN A 144 1.51 -10.09 10.35
CA ASN A 144 2.51 -9.46 9.48
C ASN A 144 1.88 -8.73 8.27
N THR A 145 2.69 -7.93 7.59
CA THR A 145 2.28 -7.18 6.40
C THR A 145 1.76 -8.11 5.30
N GLY A 146 0.72 -7.66 4.59
CA GLY A 146 0.20 -8.39 3.43
C GLY A 146 -0.49 -9.73 3.72
N LEU A 147 -0.96 -9.99 4.94
CA LEU A 147 -1.77 -11.18 5.26
C LEU A 147 -3.29 -10.99 5.08
N GLY A 148 -3.73 -9.88 4.49
CA GLY A 148 -5.16 -9.62 4.24
C GLY A 148 -5.93 -8.90 5.36
N LYS A 149 -5.24 -8.29 6.33
CA LYS A 149 -5.86 -7.47 7.40
C LYS A 149 -6.75 -6.35 6.82
N THR A 150 -6.19 -5.52 5.95
CA THR A 150 -6.90 -4.45 5.23
C THR A 150 -8.06 -5.00 4.39
N HIS A 151 -7.91 -6.20 3.80
CA HIS A 151 -8.99 -6.84 3.05
C HIS A 151 -10.16 -7.17 3.97
N LEU A 152 -9.92 -7.83 5.11
CA LEU A 152 -10.99 -8.13 6.07
C LEU A 152 -11.66 -6.86 6.62
N LEU A 153 -10.88 -5.81 6.89
CA LEU A 153 -11.42 -4.52 7.34
C LEU A 153 -12.36 -3.91 6.29
N ASN A 154 -11.97 -3.92 5.02
CA ASN A 154 -12.84 -3.48 3.92
C ASN A 154 -14.04 -4.41 3.71
N ALA A 155 -13.89 -5.72 3.90
CA ALA A 155 -14.98 -6.67 3.77
C ALA A 155 -16.07 -6.43 4.83
N ILE A 156 -15.68 -6.09 6.06
CA ILE A 156 -16.61 -5.62 7.10
C ILE A 156 -17.31 -4.33 6.63
N CYS A 157 -16.55 -3.34 6.16
CA CYS A 157 -17.10 -2.06 5.67
C CYS A 157 -18.17 -2.28 4.57
N ASN A 158 -17.82 -3.10 3.57
CA ASN A 158 -18.70 -3.45 2.45
C ASN A 158 -19.98 -4.13 2.93
N ALA A 159 -19.86 -5.17 3.76
CA ALA A 159 -21.02 -5.93 4.24
C ALA A 159 -21.92 -5.11 5.18
N VAL A 160 -21.36 -4.25 6.04
CA VAL A 160 -22.16 -3.36 6.90
C VAL A 160 -22.89 -2.31 6.05
N TYR A 161 -22.22 -1.73 5.06
CA TYR A 161 -22.84 -0.75 4.16
C TYR A 161 -23.99 -1.34 3.36
N GLU A 162 -23.84 -2.55 2.84
CA GLU A 162 -24.90 -3.26 2.11
C GLU A 162 -26.09 -3.58 3.02
N ARG A 163 -25.83 -4.00 4.26
CA ARG A 163 -26.86 -4.40 5.23
C ARG A 163 -27.57 -3.19 5.86
N LEU A 164 -26.83 -2.13 6.16
CA LEU A 164 -27.30 -0.93 6.86
C LEU A 164 -26.93 0.33 6.05
N PRO A 165 -27.67 0.66 4.98
CA PRO A 165 -27.35 1.81 4.11
C PRO A 165 -27.36 3.17 4.81
N ASN A 166 -28.04 3.28 5.97
CA ASN A 166 -28.14 4.51 6.76
C ASN A 166 -27.15 4.57 7.94
N ALA A 167 -26.32 3.54 8.15
CA ALA A 167 -25.35 3.54 9.22
C ALA A 167 -24.21 4.53 8.94
N ASN A 168 -23.76 5.23 9.98
CA ASN A 168 -22.59 6.09 9.93
C ASN A 168 -21.31 5.24 10.08
N ILE A 169 -20.73 4.83 8.94
CA ILE A 169 -19.55 3.97 8.88
C ILE A 169 -18.33 4.83 8.52
N ILE A 170 -17.31 4.79 9.36
CA ILE A 170 -16.04 5.48 9.11
C ILE A 170 -14.95 4.44 8.86
N TYR A 171 -14.37 4.49 7.67
CA TYR A 171 -13.14 3.77 7.33
C TYR A 171 -11.99 4.76 7.19
N ILE A 172 -10.90 4.56 7.94
CA ILE A 172 -9.76 5.47 7.95
C ILE A 172 -8.47 4.73 8.31
N THR A 173 -7.31 5.22 7.89
CA THR A 173 -6.02 4.78 8.44
C THR A 173 -5.69 5.59 9.69
N ALA A 174 -4.95 5.02 10.65
CA ALA A 174 -4.50 5.76 11.83
C ALA A 174 -3.69 7.03 11.46
N GLU A 175 -2.91 6.97 10.38
CA GLU A 175 -2.17 8.11 9.84
C GLU A 175 -3.09 9.22 9.31
N ASN A 176 -4.12 8.88 8.53
CA ASN A 176 -5.08 9.86 8.01
C ASN A 176 -5.89 10.50 9.15
N MET A 177 -6.25 9.71 10.17
CA MET A 177 -6.90 10.23 11.37
C MET A 177 -6.00 11.22 12.11
N PHE A 178 -4.69 10.93 12.20
CA PHE A 178 -3.70 11.86 12.78
C PHE A 178 -3.57 13.15 11.95
N ASN A 179 -3.50 13.06 10.62
CA ASN A 179 -3.41 14.21 9.73
C ASN A 179 -4.65 15.11 9.86
N GLU A 180 -5.84 14.51 9.95
CA GLU A 180 -7.07 15.25 10.21
C GLU A 180 -7.07 15.91 11.59
N TYR A 181 -6.69 15.18 12.64
CA TYR A 181 -6.52 15.75 13.99
C TYR A 181 -5.60 16.97 13.97
N ARG A 182 -4.41 16.84 13.34
CA ARG A 182 -3.43 17.92 13.24
C ARG A 182 -4.02 19.16 12.54
N LEU A 183 -4.72 18.97 11.42
CA LEU A 183 -5.38 20.06 10.68
C LEU A 183 -6.43 20.77 11.56
N ARG A 184 -7.23 20.00 12.30
CA ARG A 184 -8.30 20.56 13.16
C ARG A 184 -7.75 21.28 14.38
N VAL A 185 -6.64 20.83 14.95
CA VAL A 185 -5.91 21.55 16.00
C VAL A 185 -5.36 22.87 15.45
N GLN A 186 -4.69 22.86 14.29
CA GLN A 186 -4.13 24.07 13.67
C GLN A 186 -5.20 25.12 13.37
N ASN A 187 -6.37 24.68 12.92
CA ASN A 187 -7.47 25.57 12.55
C ASN A 187 -8.44 25.87 13.71
N ASN A 188 -8.15 25.46 14.95
CA ASN A 188 -9.05 25.60 16.11
C ASN A 188 -10.47 25.04 15.88
N THR A 189 -10.59 23.96 15.11
CA THR A 189 -11.88 23.34 14.72
C THR A 189 -12.01 21.91 15.25
N MET A 190 -11.47 21.63 16.43
CA MET A 190 -11.50 20.29 17.04
C MET A 190 -12.90 19.75 17.30
N GLN A 191 -13.92 20.61 17.40
CA GLN A 191 -15.30 20.17 17.49
C GLN A 191 -15.72 19.31 16.28
N HIS A 192 -15.32 19.68 15.06
CA HIS A 192 -15.66 18.91 13.86
C HIS A 192 -14.99 17.53 13.82
N PHE A 193 -13.78 17.41 14.37
CA PHE A 193 -13.14 16.10 14.55
C PHE A 193 -14.00 15.21 15.44
N ARG A 194 -14.42 15.75 16.59
CA ARG A 194 -15.22 15.03 17.59
C ARG A 194 -16.59 14.65 17.05
N GLU A 195 -17.29 15.58 16.40
CA GLU A 195 -18.60 15.33 15.76
C GLU A 195 -18.51 14.22 14.72
N ARG A 196 -17.47 14.25 13.87
CA ARG A 196 -17.26 13.24 12.85
C ARG A 196 -17.05 11.86 13.47
N PHE A 197 -16.07 11.71 14.36
CA PHE A 197 -15.67 10.38 14.83
C PHE A 197 -16.51 9.82 15.98
N ARG A 198 -17.12 10.65 16.84
CA ARG A 198 -17.82 10.17 18.04
C ARG A 198 -19.29 9.78 17.80
N THR A 199 -19.80 10.05 16.60
CA THR A 199 -21.19 9.78 16.20
C THR A 199 -21.32 8.58 15.25
N CYS A 200 -20.22 7.84 15.02
CA CYS A 200 -20.25 6.70 14.10
C CYS A 200 -20.81 5.43 14.76
N ASP A 201 -21.54 4.66 13.96
CA ASP A 201 -22.00 3.31 14.33
C ASP A 201 -20.88 2.28 14.18
N TYR A 202 -19.97 2.52 13.23
CA TYR A 202 -18.79 1.68 12.98
C TYR A 202 -17.56 2.56 12.74
N LEU A 203 -16.50 2.34 13.53
CA LEU A 203 -15.17 2.92 13.30
C LEU A 203 -14.19 1.82 12.92
N LEU A 204 -13.79 1.82 11.65
CA LEU A 204 -12.86 0.88 11.03
C LEU A 204 -11.51 1.58 10.83
N ILE A 205 -10.49 1.18 11.59
CA ILE A 205 -9.17 1.83 11.58
C ILE A 205 -8.11 0.86 11.06
N ASP A 206 -7.49 1.22 9.94
CA ASP A 206 -6.36 0.46 9.41
C ASP A 206 -5.04 0.94 10.05
N ASP A 207 -4.12 0.01 10.27
CA ASP A 207 -2.74 0.23 10.72
C ASP A 207 -2.60 1.04 12.02
N VAL A 208 -3.22 0.59 13.12
CA VAL A 208 -3.20 1.29 14.42
C VAL A 208 -1.81 1.44 15.04
N GLN A 209 -0.79 0.76 14.52
CA GLN A 209 0.62 1.01 14.88
C GLN A 209 1.04 2.47 14.65
N PHE A 210 0.38 3.21 13.74
CA PHE A 210 0.66 4.63 13.50
C PHE A 210 -0.04 5.59 14.50
N LEU A 211 -0.85 5.10 15.43
CA LEU A 211 -1.40 5.95 16.50
C LEU A 211 -0.31 6.48 17.44
N SER A 212 0.86 5.82 17.47
CA SER A 212 2.01 6.15 18.31
C SER A 212 2.71 7.47 17.97
N ASN A 213 2.17 8.29 17.08
CA ASN A 213 2.77 9.54 16.60
C ASN A 213 3.02 10.58 17.72
N THR A 214 1.98 10.95 18.47
CA THR A 214 2.09 11.95 19.55
C THR A 214 1.19 11.60 20.74
N GLU A 215 1.60 11.93 21.96
CA GLU A 215 0.80 11.69 23.18
C GLU A 215 -0.55 12.40 23.15
N LYS A 216 -0.59 13.66 22.70
CA LYS A 216 -1.85 14.43 22.58
C LYS A 216 -2.86 13.76 21.64
N PHE A 217 -2.39 13.21 20.52
CA PHE A 217 -3.28 12.48 19.61
C PHE A 217 -3.76 11.16 20.23
N GLN A 218 -2.88 10.43 20.91
CA GLN A 218 -3.27 9.21 21.62
C GLN A 218 -4.32 9.49 22.71
N GLU A 219 -4.21 10.60 23.41
CA GLU A 219 -5.21 11.06 24.38
C GLU A 219 -6.56 11.37 23.73
N GLU A 220 -6.59 12.16 22.66
CA GLU A 220 -7.85 12.48 21.95
C GLU A 220 -8.48 11.22 21.32
N PHE A 221 -7.65 10.31 20.80
CA PHE A 221 -8.10 9.01 20.32
C PHE A 221 -8.68 8.15 21.45
N PHE A 222 -8.02 8.08 22.61
CA PHE A 222 -8.53 7.36 23.78
C PHE A 222 -9.90 7.89 24.23
N ASN A 223 -10.08 9.20 24.26
CA ASN A 223 -11.36 9.81 24.60
C ASN A 223 -12.44 9.50 23.56
N THR A 224 -12.09 9.59 22.27
CA THR A 224 -12.98 9.26 21.16
C THR A 224 -13.40 7.78 21.19
N PHE A 225 -12.46 6.88 21.42
CA PHE A 225 -12.69 5.45 21.61
C PHE A 225 -13.72 5.17 22.70
N ASN A 226 -13.55 5.78 23.88
CA ASN A 226 -14.48 5.61 25.00
C ASN A 226 -15.90 6.01 24.64
N ILE A 227 -16.06 7.17 24.00
CA ILE A 227 -17.38 7.72 23.67
C ILE A 227 -18.08 6.84 22.64
N ILE A 228 -17.36 6.37 21.62
CA ILE A 228 -17.93 5.45 20.62
C ILE A 228 -18.44 4.17 21.30
N VAL A 229 -17.62 3.55 22.17
CA VAL A 229 -18.01 2.33 22.89
C VAL A 229 -19.22 2.58 23.80
N GLN A 230 -19.24 3.71 24.54
CA GLN A 230 -20.36 4.09 25.40
C GLN A 230 -21.66 4.30 24.62
N ASN A 231 -21.56 4.84 23.41
CA ASN A 231 -22.69 5.06 22.51
C ASN A 231 -23.14 3.78 21.78
N GLY A 232 -22.50 2.64 22.04
CA GLY A 232 -22.80 1.36 21.37
C GLY A 232 -22.19 1.20 19.98
N GLY A 233 -21.33 2.13 19.54
CA GLY A 233 -20.63 2.02 18.26
C GLY A 233 -19.58 0.92 18.27
N GLN A 234 -19.42 0.23 17.14
CA GLN A 234 -18.47 -0.87 16.99
C GLN A 234 -17.12 -0.36 16.49
N ILE A 235 -16.04 -0.73 17.17
CA ILE A 235 -14.67 -0.41 16.74
C ILE A 235 -14.01 -1.68 16.19
N VAL A 236 -13.43 -1.57 15.00
CA VAL A 236 -12.60 -2.61 14.37
C VAL A 236 -11.28 -1.99 13.96
N MET A 237 -10.18 -2.66 14.28
CA MET A 237 -8.83 -2.16 14.06
C MET A 237 -7.97 -3.23 13.42
N THR A 238 -6.99 -2.82 12.62
CA THR A 238 -5.91 -3.69 12.17
C THR A 238 -4.57 -3.25 12.74
N SER A 239 -3.64 -4.19 12.91
CA SER A 239 -2.28 -3.87 13.34
C SER A 239 -1.26 -4.86 12.75
N ASP A 240 -0.06 -4.39 12.45
CA ASP A 240 1.05 -5.29 12.09
C ASP A 240 1.56 -6.12 13.28
N LYS A 241 1.31 -5.65 14.51
CA LYS A 241 1.82 -6.27 15.75
C LYS A 241 0.73 -6.35 16.81
N ALA A 242 0.83 -7.32 17.72
CA ALA A 242 -0.04 -7.37 18.90
C ALA A 242 0.13 -6.08 19.76
N PRO A 243 -0.91 -5.61 20.47
CA PRO A 243 -0.88 -4.32 21.20
C PRO A 243 0.33 -4.15 22.13
N LYS A 244 0.72 -5.24 22.81
CA LYS A 244 1.88 -5.22 23.72
C LYS A 244 3.18 -4.78 23.02
N PHE A 245 3.34 -5.11 21.74
CA PHE A 245 4.53 -4.85 20.92
C PHE A 245 4.42 -3.60 20.04
N ILE A 246 3.37 -2.79 20.18
CA ILE A 246 3.31 -1.50 19.50
C ILE A 246 4.15 -0.51 20.32
N ASP A 247 5.24 -0.03 19.72
CA ASP A 247 6.16 0.90 20.36
C ASP A 247 5.50 2.26 20.56
N LYS A 248 5.81 2.92 21.68
CA LYS A 248 5.30 4.26 22.05
C LYS A 248 3.77 4.40 22.18
N LEU A 249 3.03 3.31 22.07
CA LEU A 249 1.60 3.29 22.35
C LEU A 249 1.37 3.27 23.87
N GLU A 250 0.53 4.17 24.37
CA GLU A 250 0.23 4.30 25.80
C GLU A 250 -0.34 3.01 26.39
N LYS A 251 0.03 2.71 27.65
CA LYS A 251 -0.41 1.51 28.37
C LYS A 251 -1.94 1.36 28.42
N ARG A 252 -2.67 2.48 28.58
CA ARG A 252 -4.14 2.47 28.60
C ARG A 252 -4.73 2.06 27.26
N LEU A 253 -4.19 2.51 26.13
CA LEU A 253 -4.64 2.10 24.81
C LEU A 253 -4.34 0.62 24.56
N LYS A 254 -3.13 0.15 24.93
CA LYS A 254 -2.80 -1.27 24.88
C LYS A 254 -3.79 -2.14 25.65
N SER A 255 -4.15 -1.71 26.86
CA SER A 255 -5.16 -2.38 27.68
C SER A 255 -6.54 -2.39 27.03
N ARG A 256 -6.99 -1.28 26.42
CA ARG A 256 -8.26 -1.23 25.70
C ARG A 256 -8.30 -2.14 24.49
N PHE A 257 -7.23 -2.18 23.71
CA PHE A 257 -7.13 -3.05 22.54
C PHE A 257 -7.17 -4.52 22.94
N ALA A 258 -6.52 -4.88 24.06
CA ALA A 258 -6.52 -6.23 24.60
C ALA A 258 -7.81 -6.61 25.35
N GLY A 259 -8.65 -5.63 25.72
CA GLY A 259 -9.90 -5.87 26.47
C GLY A 259 -11.08 -6.33 25.61
N GLY A 260 -10.95 -6.26 24.28
CA GLY A 260 -11.94 -6.79 23.33
C GLY A 260 -11.52 -8.14 22.74
N MET A 261 -11.91 -8.39 21.49
CA MET A 261 -11.51 -9.59 20.75
C MET A 261 -10.23 -9.31 19.95
N MET A 262 -9.26 -10.21 20.06
CA MET A 262 -8.04 -10.17 19.26
C MET A 262 -7.96 -11.41 18.38
N THR A 263 -7.74 -11.21 17.09
CA THR A 263 -7.56 -12.31 16.13
C THR A 263 -6.24 -12.15 15.42
N LYS A 264 -5.43 -13.21 15.39
CA LYS A 264 -4.18 -13.24 14.63
C LYS A 264 -4.45 -13.80 13.23
N ILE A 265 -3.80 -13.22 12.22
CA ILE A 265 -3.63 -13.82 10.91
C ILE A 265 -2.18 -14.27 10.77
N GLU A 266 -1.98 -15.49 10.32
CA GLU A 266 -0.65 -16.09 10.09
C GLU A 266 -0.40 -16.31 8.60
N SER A 267 0.87 -16.54 8.24
CA SER A 267 1.26 -16.84 6.86
C SER A 267 0.51 -18.07 6.34
N PRO A 268 -0.01 -18.05 5.12
CA PRO A 268 -0.67 -19.21 4.52
C PRO A 268 0.34 -20.32 4.20
N GLU A 269 -0.09 -21.57 4.34
CA GLU A 269 0.68 -22.73 3.87
C GLU A 269 0.66 -22.84 2.34
N LEU A 270 1.52 -23.72 1.79
CA LEU A 270 1.71 -23.88 0.35
C LEU A 270 0.40 -24.10 -0.41
N GLU A 271 -0.46 -24.99 0.08
CA GLU A 271 -1.75 -25.29 -0.56
C GLU A 271 -2.64 -24.05 -0.66
N MET A 272 -2.71 -23.29 0.43
CA MET A 272 -3.49 -22.06 0.47
C MET A 272 -2.89 -20.97 -0.43
N LYS A 273 -1.56 -20.85 -0.50
CA LYS A 273 -0.88 -19.94 -1.44
C LYS A 273 -1.26 -20.27 -2.89
N ILE A 274 -1.26 -21.55 -3.27
CA ILE A 274 -1.67 -22.00 -4.61
C ILE A 274 -3.11 -21.53 -4.91
N ASN A 275 -4.02 -21.70 -3.95
CA ASN A 275 -5.41 -21.27 -4.11
C ASN A 275 -5.55 -19.75 -4.23
N ILE A 276 -4.76 -18.99 -3.46
CA ILE A 276 -4.69 -17.53 -3.56
C ILE A 276 -4.19 -17.12 -4.95
N ILE A 277 -3.10 -17.72 -5.45
CA ILE A 277 -2.54 -17.44 -6.78
C ILE A 277 -3.58 -17.73 -7.86
N LYS A 278 -4.25 -18.89 -7.81
CA LYS A 278 -5.30 -19.28 -8.75
C LYS A 278 -6.45 -18.28 -8.78
N GLN A 279 -6.95 -17.88 -7.61
CA GLN A 279 -8.04 -16.91 -7.53
C GLN A 279 -7.60 -15.54 -8.07
N LYS A 280 -6.39 -15.09 -7.74
CA LYS A 280 -5.85 -13.83 -8.24
C LYS A 280 -5.63 -13.86 -9.76
N CYS A 281 -5.14 -14.97 -10.31
CA CYS A 281 -5.03 -15.15 -11.75
C CYS A 281 -6.41 -15.10 -12.43
N ALA A 282 -7.42 -15.79 -11.87
CA ALA A 282 -8.78 -15.76 -12.38
C ALA A 282 -9.39 -14.34 -12.35
N LEU A 283 -9.18 -13.59 -11.27
CA LEU A 283 -9.64 -12.19 -11.16
C LEU A 283 -8.99 -11.27 -12.19
N ASN A 284 -7.77 -11.58 -12.64
CA ASN A 284 -7.03 -10.81 -13.64
C ASN A 284 -7.12 -11.42 -15.05
N ASN A 285 -7.96 -12.43 -15.27
CA ASN A 285 -8.06 -13.17 -16.55
C ASN A 285 -6.71 -13.73 -17.06
N ILE A 286 -5.83 -14.13 -16.15
CA ILE A 286 -4.53 -14.74 -16.46
C ILE A 286 -4.67 -16.25 -16.39
N THR A 287 -4.18 -16.95 -17.40
CA THR A 287 -4.07 -18.41 -17.40
C THR A 287 -2.60 -18.78 -17.24
N LEU A 288 -2.28 -19.47 -16.15
CA LEU A 288 -0.94 -20.00 -15.86
C LEU A 288 -0.99 -21.51 -15.68
N ASP A 289 0.05 -22.19 -16.14
CA ASP A 289 0.21 -23.62 -15.92
C ASP A 289 0.40 -23.94 -14.43
N GLN A 290 -0.07 -25.12 -14.01
CA GLN A 290 0.03 -25.56 -12.62
C GLN A 290 1.48 -25.61 -12.12
N THR A 291 2.43 -25.92 -13.01
CA THR A 291 3.88 -25.92 -12.72
C THR A 291 4.38 -24.53 -12.34
N ILE A 292 3.97 -23.49 -13.07
CA ILE A 292 4.29 -22.09 -12.80
C ILE A 292 3.65 -21.64 -11.50
N ILE A 293 2.38 -21.98 -11.27
CA ILE A 293 1.67 -21.64 -10.03
C ILE A 293 2.37 -22.25 -8.81
N ASN A 294 2.73 -23.53 -8.88
CA ASN A 294 3.45 -24.21 -7.82
C ASN A 294 4.83 -23.57 -7.59
N PHE A 295 5.54 -23.24 -8.67
CA PHE A 295 6.83 -22.57 -8.59
C PHE A 295 6.71 -21.23 -7.84
N ILE A 296 5.78 -20.36 -8.23
CA ILE A 296 5.52 -19.08 -7.55
C ILE A 296 5.18 -19.31 -6.07
N ALA A 297 4.32 -20.28 -5.77
CA ALA A 297 3.91 -20.59 -4.39
C ALA A 297 5.07 -21.06 -3.51
N THR A 298 6.04 -21.78 -4.09
CA THR A 298 7.23 -22.26 -3.36
C THR A 298 8.28 -21.19 -3.12
N GLN A 299 8.44 -20.25 -4.05
CA GLN A 299 9.45 -19.18 -3.95
C GLN A 299 9.00 -18.03 -3.05
N LEU A 300 7.69 -17.73 -3.02
CA LEU A 300 7.18 -16.60 -2.23
C LEU A 300 6.91 -17.03 -0.79
N HIS A 301 7.66 -16.47 0.16
CA HIS A 301 7.72 -16.98 1.53
C HIS A 301 6.53 -16.60 2.41
N ASP A 302 6.15 -15.32 2.55
CA ASP A 302 5.24 -14.93 3.66
C ASP A 302 4.23 -13.82 3.36
N ASN A 303 4.27 -13.17 2.20
CA ASN A 303 3.51 -11.95 1.95
C ASN A 303 2.60 -12.09 0.71
N ILE A 304 1.29 -12.01 0.90
CA ILE A 304 0.33 -12.11 -0.22
C ILE A 304 0.48 -10.93 -1.19
N ARG A 305 0.96 -9.76 -0.72
CA ARG A 305 1.24 -8.62 -1.63
C ARG A 305 2.38 -8.91 -2.61
N GLU A 306 3.36 -9.75 -2.23
CA GLU A 306 4.40 -10.18 -3.15
C GLU A 306 3.82 -11.07 -4.24
N ILE A 307 2.92 -11.98 -3.87
CA ILE A 307 2.17 -12.80 -4.82
C ILE A 307 1.38 -11.91 -5.79
N GLU A 308 0.64 -10.93 -5.27
CA GLU A 308 -0.12 -9.99 -6.10
C GLU A 308 0.79 -9.21 -7.05
N GLY A 309 1.93 -8.72 -6.57
CA GLY A 309 2.90 -8.02 -7.40
C GLY A 309 3.48 -8.91 -8.50
N THR A 310 3.88 -10.15 -8.18
CA THR A 310 4.39 -11.09 -9.19
C THR A 310 3.35 -11.37 -10.27
N ILE A 311 2.08 -11.52 -9.89
CA ILE A 311 0.98 -11.73 -10.85
C ILE A 311 0.79 -10.49 -11.74
N ILE A 312 0.92 -9.29 -11.19
CA ILE A 312 0.87 -8.03 -11.96
C ILE A 312 2.03 -7.95 -12.96
N ASP A 313 3.24 -8.32 -12.57
CA ASP A 313 4.40 -8.29 -13.49
C ASP A 313 4.25 -9.32 -14.61
N ILE A 314 3.77 -10.51 -14.28
CA ILE A 314 3.43 -11.55 -15.26
C ILE A 314 2.39 -11.01 -16.24
N TYR A 315 1.32 -10.38 -15.72
CA TYR A 315 0.31 -9.74 -16.55
C TYR A 315 0.89 -8.63 -17.44
N GLY A 316 1.78 -7.80 -16.91
CA GLY A 316 2.44 -6.73 -17.68
C GLY A 316 3.24 -7.31 -18.85
N ASN A 317 4.03 -8.36 -18.61
CA ASN A 317 4.80 -9.04 -19.64
C ASN A 317 3.88 -9.70 -20.71
N MET A 318 2.76 -10.29 -20.30
CA MET A 318 1.77 -10.85 -21.24
C MET A 318 1.07 -9.78 -22.07
N SER A 319 0.45 -8.81 -21.39
CA SER A 319 -0.50 -7.87 -22.01
C SER A 319 0.16 -6.70 -22.72
N ILE A 320 1.32 -6.24 -22.22
CA ILE A 320 2.02 -5.07 -22.76
C ILE A 320 3.10 -5.52 -23.74
N MET A 321 3.89 -6.53 -23.37
CA MET A 321 5.02 -6.97 -24.18
C MET A 321 4.67 -8.12 -25.14
N ASN A 322 3.46 -8.69 -25.06
CA ASN A 322 3.02 -9.86 -25.84
C ASN A 322 3.98 -11.06 -25.74
N ILE A 323 4.63 -11.23 -24.58
CA ILE A 323 5.55 -12.33 -24.35
C ILE A 323 4.75 -13.53 -23.79
N PRO A 324 4.86 -14.74 -24.38
CA PRO A 324 4.25 -15.93 -23.81
C PRO A 324 4.91 -16.26 -22.48
N ILE A 325 4.12 -16.50 -21.44
CA ILE A 325 4.69 -16.78 -20.11
C ILE A 325 5.21 -18.20 -20.05
N THR A 326 6.52 -18.31 -19.88
CA THR A 326 7.24 -19.55 -19.60
C THR A 326 7.78 -19.53 -18.18
N LEU A 327 8.19 -20.70 -17.68
CA LEU A 327 8.85 -20.81 -16.37
C LEU A 327 10.08 -19.89 -16.26
N ASP A 328 10.86 -19.75 -17.33
CA ASP A 328 12.09 -18.94 -17.37
C ASP A 328 11.80 -17.45 -17.17
N ILE A 329 10.72 -16.94 -17.77
CA ILE A 329 10.30 -15.53 -17.59
C ILE A 329 9.87 -15.29 -16.15
N VAL A 330 9.10 -16.21 -15.57
CA VAL A 330 8.67 -16.12 -14.17
C VAL A 330 9.86 -16.19 -13.22
N GLN A 331 10.86 -17.03 -13.53
CA GLN A 331 12.12 -17.06 -12.77
C GLN A 331 12.86 -15.73 -12.82
N ASN A 332 12.94 -15.09 -13.98
CA ASN A 332 13.59 -13.78 -14.10
C ASN A 332 12.83 -12.70 -13.32
N ILE A 333 11.49 -12.64 -13.43
CA ILE A 333 10.65 -11.72 -12.66
C ILE A 333 10.87 -11.88 -11.14
N LEU A 334 10.93 -13.13 -10.67
CA LEU A 334 11.16 -13.42 -9.25
C LEU A 334 12.59 -13.08 -8.80
N LYS A 335 13.60 -13.32 -9.65
CA LYS A 335 14.99 -12.92 -9.37
C LYS A 335 15.13 -11.40 -9.28
N ASP A 336 14.54 -10.65 -10.20
CA ASP A 336 14.57 -9.19 -10.17
C ASP A 336 13.95 -8.66 -8.87
N ARG A 337 12.86 -9.28 -8.39
CA ARG A 337 12.25 -8.96 -7.10
C ARG A 337 13.11 -9.36 -5.89
N GLU A 338 13.80 -10.49 -5.94
CA GLU A 338 14.76 -10.86 -4.89
C GLU A 338 15.98 -9.93 -4.86
N ILE A 339 16.41 -9.44 -6.03
CA ILE A 339 17.50 -8.45 -6.17
C ILE A 339 17.03 -7.09 -5.61
N GLU A 340 15.79 -6.68 -5.86
CA GLU A 340 15.17 -5.50 -5.23
C GLU A 340 14.99 -5.67 -3.71
N ALA A 341 14.68 -6.88 -3.23
CA ALA A 341 14.56 -7.19 -1.80
C ALA A 341 15.91 -7.34 -1.09
N LYS A 342 16.98 -7.73 -1.80
CA LYS A 342 18.38 -7.66 -1.34
C LYS A 342 18.89 -6.23 -1.45
N THR A 343 18.25 -5.31 -0.73
CA THR A 343 18.87 -4.02 -0.42
C THR A 343 20.16 -4.30 0.34
N THR A 344 21.29 -3.76 -0.14
CA THR A 344 22.59 -3.80 0.54
C THR A 344 22.39 -3.51 2.02
N ASN A 345 22.63 -4.49 2.89
CA ASN A 345 22.43 -4.28 4.33
C ASN A 345 23.67 -3.60 4.95
N PHE A 346 23.57 -3.16 6.19
CA PHE A 346 24.68 -2.49 6.87
C PHE A 346 25.94 -3.37 6.99
N ASP A 347 25.75 -4.68 7.17
CA ASP A 347 26.85 -5.64 7.27
C ASP A 347 27.58 -5.82 5.93
N ASP A 348 26.89 -5.77 4.79
CA ASP A 348 27.48 -5.84 3.47
C ASP A 348 28.45 -4.66 3.23
N VAL A 349 28.06 -3.46 3.67
CA VAL A 349 28.92 -2.26 3.63
C VAL A 349 30.14 -2.43 4.52
N VAL A 350 29.95 -2.91 5.76
CA VAL A 350 31.06 -3.15 6.69
C VAL A 350 32.02 -4.20 6.13
N ASN A 351 31.50 -5.29 5.57
CA ASN A 351 32.29 -6.39 5.02
C ASN A 351 33.07 -5.98 3.78
N LEU A 352 32.47 -5.21 2.87
CA LEU A 352 33.17 -4.70 1.70
C LEU A 352 34.35 -3.79 2.10
N ILE A 353 34.10 -2.85 3.03
CA ILE A 353 35.11 -1.90 3.48
C ILE A 353 36.19 -2.64 4.30
N ALA A 354 35.80 -3.61 5.13
CA ALA A 354 36.74 -4.46 5.85
C ALA A 354 37.71 -5.18 4.91
N LYS A 355 37.17 -5.74 3.81
CA LYS A 355 37.97 -6.42 2.78
C LYS A 355 38.92 -5.46 2.05
N GLU A 356 38.43 -4.29 1.64
CA GLU A 356 39.25 -3.32 0.88
C GLU A 356 40.39 -2.74 1.73
N TYR A 357 40.14 -2.48 3.01
CA TYR A 357 41.15 -1.94 3.93
C TYR A 357 41.95 -3.02 4.66
N ASN A 358 41.70 -4.31 4.39
CA ASN A 358 42.31 -5.46 5.06
C ASN A 358 42.25 -5.36 6.60
N ILE A 359 41.06 -5.04 7.13
CA ILE A 359 40.76 -4.93 8.56
C ILE A 359 39.63 -5.88 8.94
N LYS A 360 39.50 -6.23 10.23
CA LYS A 360 38.40 -7.11 10.66
C LYS A 360 37.08 -6.32 10.75
N PRO A 361 35.92 -6.86 10.31
CA PRO A 361 34.61 -6.21 10.49
C PRO A 361 34.32 -5.80 11.94
N SER A 362 34.75 -6.62 12.90
CA SER A 362 34.61 -6.34 14.34
C SER A 362 35.44 -5.13 14.80
N GLU A 363 36.56 -4.82 14.15
CA GLU A 363 37.37 -3.63 14.46
C GLU A 363 36.69 -2.33 14.00
N ILE A 364 35.83 -2.41 12.97
CA ILE A 364 35.02 -1.29 12.48
C ILE A 364 33.84 -1.01 13.41
N LYS A 365 33.12 -2.06 13.83
CA LYS A 365 31.95 -1.96 14.71
C LYS A 365 32.32 -1.58 16.15
N ASN A 366 33.48 -2.00 16.66
CA ASN A 366 33.90 -1.73 18.02
C ASN A 366 34.73 -0.45 18.17
N LYS A 367 34.77 0.10 19.39
CA LYS A 367 35.53 1.33 19.71
C LYS A 367 37.03 1.02 19.87
N THR A 368 37.72 0.78 18.76
CA THR A 368 39.17 0.57 18.75
C THR A 368 39.89 1.92 18.73
N ARG A 369 40.66 2.24 19.79
CA ARG A 369 41.48 3.46 19.86
C ARG A 369 42.82 3.24 19.14
N GLY A 370 43.30 4.23 18.38
CA GLY A 370 44.70 4.35 18.00
C GLY A 370 45.09 4.05 16.54
N LYS A 371 44.27 3.36 15.74
CA LYS A 371 44.60 3.10 14.32
C LYS A 371 43.90 4.10 13.39
N LYS A 372 44.67 4.97 12.73
CA LYS A 372 44.17 5.96 11.74
C LYS A 372 43.33 5.31 10.62
N ILE A 373 43.72 4.12 10.18
CA ILE A 373 43.03 3.35 9.13
C ILE A 373 41.60 2.96 9.57
N ILE A 374 41.41 2.50 10.81
CA ILE A 374 40.08 2.14 11.34
C ILE A 374 39.17 3.38 11.42
N ALA A 375 39.73 4.52 11.84
CA ALA A 375 38.97 5.77 11.90
C ALA A 375 38.52 6.23 10.51
N LYS A 376 39.40 6.12 9.50
CA LYS A 376 39.05 6.40 8.09
C LYS A 376 37.96 5.46 7.60
N ALA A 377 38.12 4.14 7.79
CA ALA A 377 37.14 3.14 7.38
C ALA A 377 35.76 3.38 7.99
N ARG A 378 35.67 3.73 9.28
CA ARG A 378 34.38 4.03 9.95
C ARG A 378 33.68 5.26 9.40
N LYS A 379 34.42 6.32 9.06
CA LYS A 379 33.84 7.50 8.40
C LYS A 379 33.24 7.13 7.04
N ILE A 380 33.94 6.28 6.26
CA ILE A 380 33.49 5.81 4.96
C ILE A 380 32.26 4.90 5.09
N VAL A 381 32.26 3.94 6.02
CA VAL A 381 31.07 3.11 6.34
C VAL A 381 29.88 3.98 6.67
N THR A 382 30.08 4.99 7.53
CA THR A 382 29.01 5.90 7.96
C THR A 382 28.42 6.69 6.80
N TYR A 383 29.27 7.19 5.91
CA TYR A 383 28.85 7.93 4.72
C TYR A 383 28.10 7.03 3.73
N ILE A 384 28.68 5.88 3.39
CA ILE A 384 28.10 4.93 2.44
C ILE A 384 26.79 4.36 2.97
N ALA A 385 26.71 3.99 4.25
CA ALA A 385 25.47 3.48 4.84
C ALA A 385 24.32 4.50 4.80
N ARG A 386 24.64 5.80 4.83
CA ARG A 386 23.65 6.87 4.70
C ARG A 386 23.24 7.12 3.25
N GLU A 387 24.20 7.12 2.33
CA GLU A 387 23.96 7.43 0.91
C GLU A 387 23.39 6.22 0.12
N ALA A 388 23.79 4.99 0.45
CA ALA A 388 23.42 3.77 -0.28
C ALA A 388 22.26 2.99 0.35
N ILE A 389 22.14 2.94 1.69
CA ILE A 389 21.14 2.10 2.39
C ILE A 389 19.97 2.93 2.94
N ASN A 390 20.04 4.26 2.84
CA ASN A 390 19.06 5.21 3.39
C ASN A 390 18.68 4.93 4.86
N THR A 391 19.61 4.37 5.64
CA THR A 391 19.40 4.03 7.05
C THR A 391 19.34 5.27 7.94
N THR A 392 18.71 5.14 9.11
CA THR A 392 18.55 6.26 10.05
C THR A 392 19.81 6.51 10.86
N PHE A 393 20.06 7.77 11.24
CA PHE A 393 21.21 8.14 12.09
C PHE A 393 21.28 7.35 13.42
N PRO A 394 20.16 7.10 14.14
CA PRO A 394 20.19 6.28 15.35
C PRO A 394 20.65 4.84 15.07
N TYR A 395 20.19 4.23 13.98
CA TYR A 395 20.58 2.87 13.61
C TYR A 395 22.08 2.75 13.34
N ILE A 396 22.66 3.69 12.56
CA ILE A 396 24.11 3.72 12.30
C ILE A 396 24.90 3.95 13.60
N ALA A 397 24.39 4.77 14.52
CA ALA A 397 25.05 5.02 15.80
C ALA A 397 25.11 3.74 16.64
N THR A 398 24.02 2.97 16.68
CA THR A 398 23.96 1.68 17.39
C THR A 398 24.91 0.66 16.77
N GLU A 399 24.86 0.44 15.45
CA GLU A 399 25.68 -0.56 14.76
C GLU A 399 27.19 -0.29 14.85
N LEU A 400 27.58 1.00 14.86
CA LEU A 400 28.98 1.40 15.01
C LEU A 400 29.35 1.69 16.47
N ASN A 401 28.52 1.42 17.47
CA ASN A 401 28.79 1.76 18.88
C ASN A 401 29.27 3.22 19.07
N LEU A 402 28.64 4.16 18.37
CA LEU A 402 28.88 5.60 18.50
C LEU A 402 28.03 6.16 19.64
N LYS A 403 28.50 7.26 20.24
CA LYS A 403 27.89 7.83 21.46
C LYS A 403 26.43 8.23 21.26
N ASP A 404 26.10 8.79 20.09
CA ASP A 404 24.80 9.36 19.76
C ASP A 404 24.69 9.68 18.26
N HIS A 405 23.49 10.00 17.79
CA HIS A 405 23.23 10.41 16.40
C HIS A 405 24.06 11.64 15.97
N SER A 406 24.47 12.49 16.92
CA SER A 406 25.32 13.66 16.65
C SER A 406 26.73 13.25 16.20
N ALA A 407 27.28 12.15 16.73
CA ALA A 407 28.56 11.60 16.31
C ALA A 407 28.53 11.11 14.84
N VAL A 408 27.41 10.52 14.41
CA VAL A 408 27.19 10.08 13.02
C VAL A 408 27.20 11.30 12.08
N SER A 409 26.45 12.35 12.44
CA SER A 409 26.41 13.60 11.65
C SER A 409 27.79 14.25 11.53
N LYS A 410 28.57 14.28 12.62
CA LYS A 410 29.96 14.79 12.58
C LYS A 410 30.86 13.98 11.65
N GLN A 411 30.76 12.66 11.65
CA GLN A 411 31.56 11.81 10.74
C GLN A 411 31.21 12.05 9.27
N ILE A 412 29.92 12.16 8.93
CA ILE A 412 29.45 12.46 7.57
C ILE A 412 29.93 13.84 7.11
N LYS A 413 29.85 14.85 7.98
CA LYS A 413 30.35 16.19 7.65
C LYS A 413 31.87 16.19 7.43
N SER A 414 32.62 15.49 8.29
CA SER A 414 34.08 15.37 8.18
C SER A 414 34.50 14.72 6.86
N ILE A 415 33.89 13.60 6.48
CA ILE A 415 34.27 12.88 5.26
C ILE A 415 33.85 13.63 3.99
N LYS A 416 32.70 14.32 3.99
CA LYS A 416 32.33 15.22 2.88
C LYS A 416 33.37 16.32 2.67
N GLN A 417 33.83 16.96 3.75
CA GLN A 417 34.88 17.99 3.69
C GLN A 417 36.25 17.42 3.28
N GLU A 418 36.57 16.18 3.67
CA GLU A 418 37.80 15.50 3.23
C GLU A 418 37.73 15.17 1.74
N MET A 419 36.59 14.70 1.23
CA MET A 419 36.37 14.42 -0.20
C MET A 419 36.37 15.67 -1.10
N GLU A 420 36.05 16.85 -0.55
CA GLU A 420 36.17 18.13 -1.28
C GLU A 420 37.62 18.56 -1.45
N LYS A 421 38.50 18.16 -0.52
CA LYS A 421 39.92 18.54 -0.51
C LYS A 421 40.82 17.51 -1.18
N ASP A 422 40.42 16.24 -1.15
CA ASP A 422 41.17 15.11 -1.67
C ASP A 422 40.38 14.38 -2.77
N ASN A 423 40.76 14.63 -4.02
CA ASN A 423 40.17 13.97 -5.18
C ASN A 423 40.43 12.46 -5.21
N ALA A 424 41.54 11.97 -4.64
CA ALA A 424 41.82 10.54 -4.60
C ALA A 424 40.84 9.83 -3.65
N LEU A 425 40.56 10.43 -2.49
CA LEU A 425 39.53 9.95 -1.56
C LEU A 425 38.13 9.96 -2.19
N LYS A 426 37.81 10.98 -2.97
CA LYS A 426 36.52 11.07 -3.67
C LYS A 426 36.34 9.93 -4.67
N ILE A 427 37.36 9.65 -5.49
CA ILE A 427 37.35 8.53 -6.44
C ILE A 427 37.26 7.18 -5.71
N GLU A 428 38.03 7.02 -4.63
CA GLU A 428 38.00 5.82 -3.77
C GLU A 428 36.59 5.52 -3.24
N VAL A 429 35.92 6.53 -2.66
CA VAL A 429 34.56 6.39 -2.13
C VAL A 429 33.54 6.12 -3.24
N GLN A 430 33.69 6.75 -4.41
CA GLN A 430 32.83 6.48 -5.57
C GLN A 430 32.99 5.05 -6.10
N ASN A 431 34.21 4.52 -6.12
CA ASN A 431 34.49 3.13 -6.51
C ASN A 431 33.92 2.12 -5.49
N LEU A 432 33.97 2.44 -4.20
CA LEU A 432 33.32 1.60 -3.18
C LEU A 432 31.80 1.61 -3.32
N LEU A 433 31.21 2.77 -3.64
CA LEU A 433 29.77 2.90 -3.92
C LEU A 433 29.36 2.11 -5.18
N SER A 434 30.18 2.11 -6.24
CA SER A 434 29.88 1.34 -7.45
C SER A 434 30.04 -0.16 -7.22
N LYS A 435 31.07 -0.61 -6.49
CA LYS A 435 31.25 -2.03 -6.09
C LYS A 435 30.07 -2.55 -5.26
N LEU A 436 29.50 -1.73 -4.38
CA LEU A 436 28.29 -2.11 -3.62
C LEU A 436 27.08 -2.29 -4.52
N LYS A 437 26.92 -1.44 -5.54
CA LYS A 437 25.83 -1.56 -6.52
C LYS A 437 26.01 -2.74 -7.48
N GLN A 438 27.25 -3.11 -7.80
CA GLN A 438 27.56 -4.23 -8.71
C GLN A 438 27.48 -5.60 -8.03
N ASN A 439 27.75 -5.73 -6.73
CA ASN A 439 27.51 -6.98 -5.99
C ASN A 439 26.01 -7.32 -5.82
N VAL A 440 25.13 -6.45 -6.31
CA VAL A 440 23.67 -6.61 -6.35
C VAL A 440 23.19 -6.94 -7.78
N GLN A 441 24.05 -6.86 -8.81
CA GLN A 441 23.72 -7.20 -10.20
C GLN A 441 23.92 -8.67 -10.54
#